data_AF-A0A3R5QSC9-F1
#
_entry.id   AF-A0A3R5QSC9-F1
#
_cell.length_a   1.000
_cell.length_b   1.000
_cell.length_c   1.000
_cell.angle_alpha   90.00
_cell.angle_beta   90.00
_cell.angle_gamma   90.00
#
_symmetry.space_group_name_H-M   'P 1'
#
loop_
_entity.id
_entity.type
_entity.pdbx_description
1 polymer ?
#
loop_
_entity_poly.entity_id
_entity_poly.type
_entity_poly.pdbx_seq_one_letter_code
_entity_poly.pdbx_strand_id
1 'polypeptide(L)'
;MKIFKFISILLILSITLNLTSCWNYREIESMSVVSGVAIDKVNSGDEYELTVEIIKIKAEKTMANKAEYITLTGKSMFDIARNMITVNNKKLYWSHAKCIIISESIARDGVSDIIDWFVRDAEIRTDMYLLVSGEKTAKEILTSPSRDSKIISLDLANQLKNEKNSFKSSYS
;
A
#
# COMPACT_ATOMS: atom_id res chain seq x y z
N MET A 1 -52.30 1.72 -32.06
CA MET A 1 -52.09 1.13 -30.72
C MET A 1 -50.98 0.07 -30.64
N LYS A 2 -50.78 -0.79 -31.66
CA LYS A 2 -49.71 -1.82 -31.65
C LYS A 2 -48.29 -1.25 -31.82
N ILE A 3 -48.12 -0.21 -32.66
CA ILE A 3 -46.82 0.44 -32.92
C ILE A 3 -46.25 1.12 -31.67
N PHE A 4 -47.10 1.81 -30.89
CA PHE A 4 -46.71 2.47 -29.64
C PHE A 4 -46.29 1.46 -28.55
N LYS A 5 -46.95 0.28 -28.52
CA LYS A 5 -46.54 -0.82 -27.64
C LYS A 5 -45.18 -1.39 -28.03
N PHE A 6 -44.90 -1.51 -29.32
CA PHE A 6 -43.63 -2.00 -29.83
C PHE A 6 -42.47 -1.03 -29.54
N ILE A 7 -42.69 0.27 -29.76
CA ILE A 7 -41.70 1.32 -29.43
C ILE A 7 -41.43 1.36 -27.92
N SER A 8 -42.47 1.23 -27.09
CA SER A 8 -42.32 1.18 -25.63
C SER A 8 -41.47 -0.03 -25.18
N ILE A 9 -41.69 -1.20 -25.77
CA ILE A 9 -40.90 -2.41 -25.49
C ILE A 9 -39.43 -2.24 -25.90
N LEU A 10 -39.18 -1.63 -27.06
CA LEU A 10 -37.82 -1.36 -27.55
C LEU A 10 -37.07 -0.38 -26.64
N LEU A 11 -37.76 0.65 -26.14
CA LEU A 11 -37.20 1.65 -25.24
C LEU A 11 -36.85 1.03 -23.87
N ILE A 12 -37.73 0.19 -23.33
CA ILE A 12 -37.49 -0.53 -22.07
C ILE A 12 -36.30 -1.49 -22.20
N LEU A 13 -36.19 -2.20 -23.32
CA LEU A 13 -35.08 -3.13 -23.58
C LEU A 13 -33.74 -2.39 -23.70
N SER A 14 -33.73 -1.22 -24.33
CA SER A 14 -32.53 -0.36 -24.45
C SER A 14 -32.06 0.15 -23.09
N ILE A 15 -32.98 0.51 -22.19
CA ILE A 15 -32.65 0.95 -20.82
C ILE A 15 -32.05 -0.22 -20.01
N THR A 16 -32.63 -1.42 -20.10
CA THR A 16 -32.12 -2.60 -19.36
C THR A 16 -30.74 -3.07 -19.80
N LEU A 17 -30.36 -2.85 -21.06
CA LEU A 17 -29.03 -3.19 -21.57
C LEU A 17 -27.93 -2.26 -21.07
N ASN A 18 -28.27 -1.06 -20.59
CA ASN A 18 -27.32 -0.10 -20.02
C ASN A 18 -27.16 -0.22 -18.48
N LEU A 19 -27.93 -1.11 -17.84
CA LEU A 19 -27.89 -1.33 -16.38
C LEU A 19 -26.78 -2.30 -15.92
N THR A 20 -25.93 -2.81 -16.82
CA THR A 20 -24.81 -3.70 -16.47
C THR A 20 -23.53 -2.96 -16.02
N SER A 21 -23.58 -1.63 -15.84
CA SER A 21 -22.39 -0.81 -15.55
C SER A 21 -21.80 -0.95 -14.13
N CYS A 22 -22.33 -1.83 -13.28
CA CYS A 22 -21.83 -2.04 -11.90
C CYS A 22 -21.05 -3.35 -11.73
N TRP A 23 -20.32 -3.81 -12.74
CA TRP A 23 -19.51 -5.05 -12.63
C TRP A 23 -18.12 -4.83 -12.01
N ASN A 24 -17.61 -3.60 -11.91
CA ASN A 24 -16.22 -3.36 -11.49
C ASN A 24 -16.03 -3.19 -9.97
N TYR A 25 -16.91 -3.76 -9.14
CA TYR A 25 -16.70 -3.80 -7.68
C TYR A 25 -15.69 -4.89 -7.35
N ARG A 26 -14.40 -4.56 -7.38
CA ARG A 26 -13.37 -5.40 -6.74
C ARG A 26 -13.56 -5.30 -5.24
N GLU A 27 -13.92 -6.41 -4.61
CA GLU A 27 -14.10 -6.49 -3.16
C GLU A 27 -12.84 -6.01 -2.44
N ILE A 28 -12.95 -4.86 -1.78
CA ILE A 28 -11.94 -4.37 -0.82
C ILE A 28 -11.72 -5.44 0.27
N GLU A 29 -12.71 -6.28 0.55
CA GLU A 29 -12.63 -7.40 1.49
C GLU A 29 -11.70 -8.54 1.04
N SER A 30 -11.42 -8.68 -0.26
CA SER A 30 -10.53 -9.73 -0.79
C SER A 30 -9.05 -9.31 -0.83
N MET A 31 -8.72 -8.12 -0.33
CA MET A 31 -7.35 -7.57 -0.34
C MET A 31 -6.89 -7.19 1.06
N SER A 32 -5.58 -7.23 1.28
CA SER A 32 -4.95 -6.70 2.48
C SER A 32 -4.34 -5.34 2.17
N VAL A 33 -4.79 -4.31 2.88
CA VAL A 33 -4.34 -2.93 2.67
C VAL A 33 -2.97 -2.75 3.28
N VAL A 34 -1.99 -2.40 2.45
CA VAL A 34 -0.63 -2.06 2.88
C VAL A 34 -0.58 -0.58 3.26
N SER A 35 -0.01 -0.29 4.43
CA SER A 35 0.20 1.08 4.91
C SER A 35 1.65 1.51 4.82
N GLY A 36 2.60 0.58 5.01
CA GLY A 36 4.02 0.89 5.00
C GLY A 36 4.87 -0.30 4.61
N VAL A 37 6.07 -0.01 4.14
CA VAL A 37 7.01 -1.01 3.66
C VAL A 37 8.40 -0.68 4.18
N ALA A 38 9.14 -1.70 4.62
CA ALA A 38 10.54 -1.63 4.98
C ALA A 38 11.33 -2.63 4.12
N ILE A 39 12.46 -2.18 3.57
CA ILE A 39 13.32 -2.97 2.71
C ILE A 39 14.73 -2.95 3.28
N ASP A 40 15.24 -4.14 3.50
CA ASP A 40 16.57 -4.40 4.05
C ASP A 40 17.35 -5.33 3.11
N LYS A 41 18.68 -5.27 3.19
CA LYS A 41 19.56 -6.20 2.46
C LYS A 41 19.97 -7.34 3.40
N VAL A 42 19.84 -8.59 2.95
CA VAL A 42 20.15 -9.77 3.76
C VAL A 42 21.60 -10.19 3.52
N ASN A 43 22.45 -9.95 4.51
CA ASN A 43 23.90 -10.21 4.44
C ASN A 43 24.57 -9.54 3.21
N SER A 44 25.85 -9.82 2.95
CA SER A 44 26.58 -9.28 1.77
C SER A 44 26.09 -9.85 0.42
N GLY A 45 24.92 -10.49 0.37
CA GLY A 45 24.37 -11.10 -0.84
C GLY A 45 23.40 -10.19 -1.60
N ASP A 46 22.93 -10.69 -2.74
CA ASP A 46 21.95 -10.05 -3.61
C ASP A 46 20.49 -10.34 -3.20
N GLU A 47 20.26 -10.63 -1.91
CA GLU A 47 18.92 -10.90 -1.38
C GLU A 47 18.40 -9.73 -0.57
N TYR A 48 17.09 -9.53 -0.66
CA TYR A 48 16.37 -8.51 0.05
C TYR A 48 15.43 -9.13 1.09
N GLU A 49 15.21 -8.41 2.18
CA GLU A 49 14.15 -8.65 3.14
C GLU A 49 13.10 -7.56 2.98
N LEU A 50 11.86 -7.96 2.73
CA LEU A 50 10.72 -7.06 2.63
C LEU A 50 9.84 -7.26 3.86
N THR A 51 9.59 -6.19 4.60
CA THR A 51 8.61 -6.16 5.68
C THR A 51 7.46 -5.24 5.30
N VAL A 52 6.24 -5.75 5.40
CA VAL A 52 5.02 -5.03 5.02
C VAL A 52 4.12 -4.85 6.24
N GLU A 53 3.69 -3.61 6.46
CA GLU A 53 2.69 -3.25 7.47
C GLU A 53 1.28 -3.28 6.85
N ILE A 54 0.44 -4.19 7.32
CA ILE A 54 -0.92 -4.44 6.84
C ILE A 54 -1.94 -3.93 7.86
N ILE A 55 -2.93 -3.17 7.38
CA ILE A 55 -4.06 -2.72 8.19
C ILE A 55 -5.16 -3.77 8.16
N LYS A 56 -5.50 -4.33 9.32
CA LYS A 56 -6.71 -5.15 9.48
C LYS A 56 -7.90 -4.27 9.82
N ILE A 57 -8.84 -4.14 8.88
CA ILE A 57 -10.14 -3.51 9.11
C ILE A 57 -11.07 -4.58 9.69
N LYS A 58 -11.41 -4.51 10.99
CA LYS A 58 -12.52 -5.28 11.55
C LYS A 58 -13.80 -4.46 11.40
N ALA A 59 -14.89 -5.11 11.00
CA ALA A 59 -16.19 -4.48 10.75
C ALA A 59 -16.89 -3.92 12.01
N GLU A 60 -16.32 -4.10 13.21
CA GLU A 60 -16.84 -3.54 14.44
C GLU A 60 -16.32 -2.12 14.65
N LYS A 61 -17.25 -1.19 14.88
CA LYS A 61 -17.12 0.27 15.05
C LYS A 61 -16.07 0.80 16.05
N THR A 62 -15.22 -0.04 16.61
CA THR A 62 -14.20 0.35 17.57
C THR A 62 -12.86 0.49 16.85
N MET A 63 -12.42 1.74 16.71
CA MET A 63 -11.17 2.21 16.10
C MET A 63 -9.91 1.59 16.75
N ALA A 64 -9.72 0.29 16.59
CA ALA A 64 -8.48 -0.40 16.92
C ALA A 64 -7.97 -1.08 15.66
N ASN A 65 -7.66 -0.28 14.64
CA ASN A 65 -6.86 -0.73 13.50
C ASN A 65 -5.53 -1.25 14.08
N LYS A 66 -5.36 -2.57 14.12
CA LYS A 66 -4.12 -3.21 14.56
C LYS A 66 -3.30 -3.48 13.31
N ALA A 67 -2.05 -3.01 13.31
CA ALA A 67 -1.09 -3.40 12.28
C ALA A 67 -0.69 -4.87 12.46
N GLU A 68 -0.60 -5.57 11.35
CA GLU A 68 0.07 -6.86 11.24
C GLU A 68 1.30 -6.68 10.35
N TYR A 69 2.40 -7.31 10.72
CA TYR A 69 3.64 -7.24 9.96
C TYR A 69 3.93 -8.60 9.34
N ILE A 70 4.21 -8.62 8.04
CA ILE A 70 4.67 -9.80 7.32
C ILE A 70 6.07 -9.50 6.80
N THR A 71 7.04 -10.34 7.16
CA THR A 71 8.41 -10.25 6.65
C THR A 71 8.72 -11.49 5.83
N LEU A 72 9.26 -11.30 4.63
CA LEU A 72 9.79 -12.37 3.78
C LEU A 72 11.10 -11.94 3.11
N THR A 73 11.95 -12.91 2.81
CA THR A 73 13.21 -12.71 2.09
C THR A 73 13.14 -13.31 0.68
N GLY A 74 13.96 -12.79 -0.22
CA GLY A 74 14.06 -13.31 -1.58
C GLY A 74 15.04 -12.53 -2.46
N LYS A 75 15.27 -13.03 -3.68
CA LYS A 75 16.26 -12.50 -4.62
C LYS A 75 15.78 -11.26 -5.38
N SER A 76 14.48 -11.05 -5.46
CA SER A 76 13.89 -9.87 -6.11
C SER A 76 12.63 -9.43 -5.36
N MET A 77 12.31 -8.13 -5.41
CA MET A 77 11.08 -7.59 -4.83
C MET A 77 9.83 -8.29 -5.38
N PHE A 78 9.85 -8.63 -6.68
CA PHE A 78 8.76 -9.33 -7.34
C PHE A 78 8.54 -10.74 -6.78
N ASP A 79 9.61 -11.51 -6.59
CA ASP A 79 9.52 -12.85 -6.00
C ASP A 79 8.98 -12.79 -4.58
N ILE A 80 9.46 -11.82 -3.79
CA ILE A 80 9.01 -11.64 -2.40
C ILE A 80 7.52 -11.25 -2.36
N ALA A 81 7.11 -10.25 -3.15
CA ALA A 81 5.72 -9.80 -3.22
C ALA A 81 4.77 -10.91 -3.68
N ARG A 82 5.19 -11.74 -4.64
CA ARG A 82 4.43 -12.93 -5.07
C ARG A 82 4.28 -13.94 -3.94
N ASN A 83 5.37 -14.24 -3.22
CA ASN A 83 5.35 -15.17 -2.10
C ASN A 83 4.52 -14.64 -0.92
N MET A 84 4.48 -13.33 -0.72
CA MET A 84 3.63 -12.70 0.30
C MET A 84 2.14 -12.93 0.05
N ILE A 85 1.68 -13.01 -1.20
CA ILE A 85 0.27 -13.32 -1.51
C ILE A 85 -0.10 -14.70 -0.95
N THR A 86 0.80 -15.68 -1.05
CA THR A 86 0.60 -17.03 -0.52
C THR A 86 0.52 -17.03 1.01
N VAL A 87 1.36 -16.24 1.68
CA VAL A 87 1.39 -16.15 3.16
C VAL A 87 0.19 -15.37 3.71
N ASN A 88 -0.17 -14.27 3.06
CA ASN A 88 -1.27 -13.38 3.47
C ASN A 88 -2.65 -13.91 3.04
N ASN A 89 -2.70 -14.93 2.17
CA ASN A 89 -3.92 -15.52 1.58
C ASN A 89 -4.86 -14.49 0.89
N LYS A 90 -4.34 -13.31 0.59
CA LYS A 90 -5.01 -12.19 -0.08
C LYS A 90 -3.98 -11.41 -0.88
N LYS A 91 -4.43 -10.75 -1.95
CA LYS A 91 -3.57 -9.81 -2.68
C LYS A 91 -3.26 -8.60 -1.79
N LEU A 92 -2.01 -8.14 -1.84
CA LEU A 92 -1.59 -6.90 -1.19
C LEU A 92 -2.04 -5.71 -2.04
N TYR A 93 -2.69 -4.74 -1.39
CA TYR A 93 -3.15 -3.51 -2.01
C TYR A 93 -2.28 -2.35 -1.54
N TRP A 94 -1.37 -1.91 -2.40
CA TRP A 94 -0.30 -0.97 -2.08
C TRP A 94 -0.67 0.50 -2.30
N SER A 95 -1.80 0.80 -2.94
CA SER A 95 -2.21 2.17 -3.26
C SER A 95 -2.51 3.05 -2.03
N HIS A 96 -2.51 2.48 -0.82
CA HIS A 96 -2.61 3.23 0.44
C HIS A 96 -1.29 3.35 1.19
N ALA A 97 -0.20 2.80 0.65
CA ALA A 97 1.11 2.89 1.27
C ALA A 97 1.53 4.36 1.44
N LYS A 98 1.96 4.70 2.65
CA LYS A 98 2.31 6.06 3.09
C LYS A 98 3.81 6.29 3.12
N CYS A 99 4.60 5.24 3.37
CA CYS A 99 6.03 5.31 3.29
C CYS A 99 6.68 3.99 2.84
N ILE A 100 7.80 4.13 2.14
CA ILE A 100 8.82 3.10 1.97
C ILE A 100 10.02 3.53 2.81
N ILE A 101 10.52 2.61 3.62
CA ILE A 101 11.73 2.78 4.41
C ILE A 101 12.77 1.83 3.83
N ILE A 102 13.95 2.33 3.49
CA ILE A 102 15.07 1.52 3.01
C ILE A 102 16.22 1.56 4.00
N SER A 103 16.98 0.48 4.11
CA SER A 103 18.20 0.46 4.91
C SER A 103 19.25 1.43 4.34
N GLU A 104 20.16 1.90 5.19
CA GLU A 104 21.28 2.75 4.75
C GLU A 104 22.15 2.05 3.69
N SER A 105 22.34 0.74 3.81
CA SER A 105 23.10 -0.06 2.82
C SER A 105 22.49 0.01 1.43
N ILE A 106 21.17 -0.12 1.31
CA ILE A 106 20.45 0.00 0.04
C ILE A 106 20.54 1.43 -0.50
N ALA A 107 20.39 2.43 0.37
CA ALA A 107 20.49 3.83 -0.03
C ALA A 107 21.87 4.17 -0.61
N ARG A 108 22.94 3.53 -0.12
CA ARG A 108 24.32 3.68 -0.62
C ARG A 108 24.59 2.94 -1.92
N ASP A 109 24.04 1.74 -2.08
CA ASP A 109 24.20 0.91 -3.29
C ASP A 109 23.42 1.49 -4.48
N GLY A 110 22.33 2.20 -4.21
CA GLY A 110 21.46 2.82 -5.20
C GLY A 110 20.01 2.34 -5.06
N VAL A 111 19.08 3.26 -5.31
CA VAL A 111 17.64 3.04 -5.07
C VAL A 111 16.84 2.81 -6.35
N SER A 112 17.48 2.93 -7.51
CA SER A 112 16.80 2.91 -8.81
C SER A 112 15.99 1.64 -9.04
N ASP A 113 16.56 0.47 -8.75
CA ASP A 113 15.90 -0.82 -8.98
C ASP A 113 14.66 -1.01 -8.10
N ILE A 114 14.74 -0.52 -6.86
CA ILE A 114 13.63 -0.56 -5.91
C ILE A 114 12.51 0.39 -6.37
N ILE A 115 12.87 1.62 -6.75
CA ILE A 115 11.90 2.62 -7.22
C ILE A 115 11.24 2.14 -8.53
N ASP A 116 11.99 1.59 -9.48
CA ASP A 116 11.46 1.07 -10.74
C ASP A 116 10.39 -0.01 -10.48
N TRP A 117 10.67 -0.94 -9.56
CA TRP A 117 9.70 -1.96 -9.17
C TRP A 117 8.41 -1.36 -8.61
N PHE A 118 8.52 -0.41 -7.67
CA PHE A 118 7.32 0.21 -7.09
C PHE A 118 6.50 0.99 -8.12
N VAL A 119 7.15 1.72 -9.02
CA VAL A 119 6.50 2.52 -10.06
C VAL A 119 5.79 1.62 -11.08
N ARG A 120 6.37 0.45 -11.40
CA ARG A 120 5.84 -0.46 -12.44
C ARG A 120 4.81 -1.45 -11.92
N ASP A 121 5.05 -2.07 -10.78
CA ASP A 121 4.31 -3.26 -10.34
C ASP A 121 3.37 -3.00 -9.16
N ALA A 122 3.64 -1.99 -8.33
CA ALA A 122 2.93 -1.79 -7.07
C ALA A 122 1.77 -0.77 -7.14
N GLU A 123 1.48 -0.14 -8.29
CA GLU A 123 0.42 0.89 -8.42
C GLU A 123 0.40 1.89 -7.24
N ILE A 124 1.59 2.33 -6.83
CA ILE A 124 1.74 3.22 -5.68
C ILE A 124 1.26 4.63 -6.01
N ARG A 125 0.78 5.34 -5.00
CA ARG A 125 0.52 6.77 -5.15
C ARG A 125 1.83 7.55 -5.15
N THR A 126 1.87 8.61 -5.94
CA THR A 126 3.02 9.53 -6.05
C THR A 126 3.26 10.35 -4.76
N ASP A 127 2.34 10.31 -3.78
CA ASP A 127 2.44 11.04 -2.51
C ASP A 127 3.04 10.21 -1.36
N MET A 128 3.62 9.05 -1.67
CA MET A 128 4.30 8.21 -0.69
C MET A 128 5.70 8.77 -0.35
N TYR A 129 6.07 8.73 0.93
CA TYR A 129 7.41 9.14 1.38
C TYR A 129 8.43 8.02 1.20
N LEU A 130 9.58 8.33 0.61
CA LEU A 130 10.76 7.46 0.63
C LEU A 130 11.69 7.92 1.76
N LEU A 131 12.01 7.03 2.68
CA LEU A 131 12.79 7.29 3.89
C LEU A 131 14.00 6.37 3.93
N VAL A 132 15.12 6.87 4.43
CA VAL A 132 16.31 6.06 4.73
C VAL A 132 16.34 5.82 6.24
N SER A 133 16.51 4.56 6.64
CA SER A 133 16.62 4.18 8.04
C SER A 133 17.91 4.73 8.65
N GLY A 134 17.80 5.35 9.82
CA GLY A 134 18.95 5.67 10.68
C GLY A 134 19.31 4.54 11.66
N GLU A 135 18.52 3.47 11.69
CA GLU A 135 18.76 2.29 12.52
C GLU A 135 19.49 1.21 11.70
N LYS A 136 19.83 0.09 12.36
CA LYS A 136 20.52 -1.02 11.70
C LYS A 136 19.71 -1.61 10.55
N THR A 137 18.38 -1.66 10.68
CA THR A 137 17.46 -2.13 9.65
C THR A 137 16.30 -1.14 9.45
N ALA A 138 15.72 -1.12 8.26
CA ALA A 138 14.48 -0.40 7.97
C ALA A 138 13.28 -1.02 8.72
N LYS A 139 13.30 -2.34 8.89
CA LYS A 139 12.31 -3.08 9.67
C LYS A 139 12.18 -2.58 11.10
N GLU A 140 13.29 -2.24 11.76
CA GLU A 140 13.28 -1.70 13.13
C GLU A 140 12.48 -0.41 13.23
N ILE A 141 12.61 0.51 12.26
CA ILE A 141 11.79 1.73 12.22
C ILE A 141 10.31 1.37 12.05
N LEU A 142 9.98 0.50 11.08
CA LEU A 142 8.59 0.18 10.74
C LEU A 142 7.87 -0.58 11.86
N THR A 143 8.60 -1.37 12.66
CA THR A 143 8.05 -2.19 13.75
C THR A 143 8.22 -1.54 15.13
N SER A 144 8.78 -0.33 15.18
CA SER A 144 9.01 0.40 16.42
C SER A 144 7.70 0.66 17.18
N PRO A 145 7.67 0.52 18.51
CA PRO A 145 6.48 0.85 19.28
C PRO A 145 6.21 2.37 19.27
N SER A 146 5.16 2.81 18.57
CA SER A 146 4.63 4.18 18.71
C SER A 146 3.68 4.28 19.91
N ARG A 147 3.77 5.40 20.63
CA ARG A 147 2.87 5.72 21.76
C ARG A 147 1.48 6.14 21.29
N ASP A 148 1.41 6.77 20.11
CA ASP A 148 0.23 7.52 19.66
C ASP A 148 -0.50 6.84 18.49
N SER A 149 0.17 5.96 17.74
CA SER A 149 -0.43 5.26 16.61
C SER A 149 -0.20 3.75 16.64
N LYS A 150 -1.25 3.01 16.30
CA LYS A 150 -1.16 1.55 16.06
C LYS A 150 -0.64 1.20 14.66
N ILE A 151 -0.48 2.20 13.80
CA ILE A 151 0.02 2.10 12.43
C ILE A 151 1.20 3.08 12.28
N ILE A 152 2.41 2.55 12.19
CA ILE A 152 3.66 3.32 12.26
C ILE A 152 3.87 4.15 11.00
N SER A 153 3.61 3.59 9.82
CA SER A 153 3.76 4.31 8.56
C SER A 153 2.87 5.55 8.44
N LEU A 154 1.66 5.49 9.03
CA LEU A 154 0.75 6.63 9.05
C LEU A 154 1.25 7.74 9.98
N ASP A 155 1.78 7.36 11.14
CA ASP A 155 2.38 8.29 12.10
C ASP A 155 3.57 9.03 11.49
N LEU A 156 4.52 8.27 10.91
CA LEU A 156 5.67 8.85 10.19
C LEU A 156 5.25 9.81 9.09
N ALA A 157 4.27 9.42 8.26
CA ALA A 157 3.78 10.28 7.19
C ALA A 157 3.10 11.56 7.72
N ASN A 158 2.40 11.49 8.86
CA ASN A 158 1.79 12.65 9.49
C ASN A 158 2.84 13.58 10.10
N GLN A 159 3.88 13.03 10.75
CA GLN A 159 5.00 13.81 11.29
C GLN A 159 5.70 14.60 10.18
N LEU A 160 6.06 13.94 9.07
CA LEU A 160 6.68 14.57 7.91
C LEU A 160 5.77 15.63 7.26
N LYS A 161 4.47 15.35 7.16
CA LYS A 161 3.49 16.30 6.62
C LYS A 161 3.39 17.54 7.52
N ASN A 162 3.40 17.37 8.83
CA ASN A 162 3.33 18.45 9.80
C ASN A 162 4.58 19.31 9.73
N GLU A 163 5.77 18.71 9.68
CA GLU A 163 7.02 19.45 9.49
C GLU A 163 6.98 20.30 8.22
N LYS A 164 6.59 19.72 7.07
CA LYS A 164 6.47 20.44 5.80
C LYS A 164 5.53 21.65 5.89
N ASN A 165 4.45 21.55 6.65
CA ASN A 165 3.51 22.65 6.87
C ASN A 165 4.08 23.72 7.80
N SER A 166 4.78 23.32 8.87
CA SER A 166 5.47 24.25 9.78
C SER A 166 6.52 25.07 9.03
N PHE A 167 7.33 24.43 8.18
CA PHE A 167 8.30 25.16 7.34
C PHE A 167 7.60 26.19 6.44
N LYS A 168 6.50 25.85 5.77
CA LYS A 168 5.77 26.81 4.93
C LYS A 168 5.22 28.01 5.70
N SER A 169 4.74 27.78 6.92
CA SER A 169 4.21 28.86 7.78
C SER A 169 5.28 29.79 8.31
N SER A 170 6.53 29.32 8.47
CA SER A 170 7.64 30.16 8.94
C SER A 170 8.21 31.09 7.85
N TYR A 171 7.88 30.84 6.58
CA TYR A 171 8.32 31.63 5.43
C TYR A 171 7.18 32.42 4.74
N SER A 172 5.99 32.48 5.36
CA SER A 172 4.85 33.31 4.94
C SER A 172 4.59 34.40 5.97
#